data_AF-M5BZM0-F1
#
_entry.id   AF-M5BZM0-F1
#
_cell.length_a   1.000
_cell.length_b   1.000
_cell.length_c   1.000
_cell.angle_alpha   90.00
_cell.angle_beta   90.00
_cell.angle_gamma   90.00
#
_symmetry.space_group_name_H-M   'P 1'
#
loop_
_entity.id
_entity.type
_entity.pdbx_description
1 polymer ?
#
loop_
_entity_poly.entity_id
_entity_poly.type
_entity_poly.pdbx_seq_one_letter_code
_entity_poly.pdbx_strand_id
1 'polypeptide(L)'
;MPGPRNKPKNKKKKGNKAQQAPPPPNPATNTEPSPRARSQSSYAHDEVASPIVDPGTGPRVRDLYAFLTSPFAAPPSLDDPVCDWFFDSTTYAIIEQLLPQELSLILHYNRTRLVDKICPACRRFYRIGDLLPFLAPEPGSIDELDRQHEDSRALHEQQISGLCGFWLDCS
;
A
#
# COMPACT_ATOMS: atom_id res chain seq x y z
N MET A 1 -18.94 -11.79 -59.43
CA MET A 1 -17.58 -12.36 -59.36
C MET A 1 -16.58 -11.26 -59.04
N PRO A 2 -15.70 -11.41 -58.03
CA PRO A 2 -14.49 -10.59 -57.86
C PRO A 2 -13.29 -11.18 -58.64
N GLY A 3 -12.33 -10.33 -59.04
CA GLY A 3 -11.15 -10.74 -59.81
C GLY A 3 -9.99 -11.34 -58.99
N PRO A 4 -8.93 -11.87 -59.65
CA PRO A 4 -7.87 -12.63 -58.97
C PRO A 4 -6.85 -11.78 -58.19
N ARG A 5 -6.32 -12.35 -57.12
CA ARG A 5 -5.14 -11.84 -56.38
C ARG A 5 -3.86 -11.94 -57.23
N ASN A 6 -2.88 -11.09 -56.94
CA ASN A 6 -1.47 -11.53 -56.86
C ASN A 6 -0.64 -10.71 -55.86
N LYS A 7 0.26 -11.42 -55.16
CA LYS A 7 1.49 -10.94 -54.47
C LYS A 7 2.64 -11.83 -55.00
N PRO A 8 3.90 -11.77 -54.51
CA PRO A 8 4.62 -10.73 -53.77
C PRO A 8 5.95 -10.35 -54.49
N LYS A 9 6.80 -9.54 -53.84
CA LYS A 9 8.20 -9.94 -53.54
C LYS A 9 8.85 -9.04 -52.50
N ASN A 10 9.89 -9.58 -51.84
CA ASN A 10 10.58 -9.01 -50.69
C ASN A 10 12.10 -9.24 -50.88
N LYS A 11 12.96 -8.28 -50.53
CA LYS A 11 14.43 -8.44 -50.49
C LYS A 11 15.02 -7.67 -49.30
N LYS A 12 16.10 -8.21 -48.73
CA LYS A 12 16.64 -7.90 -47.39
C LYS A 12 18.15 -8.18 -47.37
N LYS A 13 18.90 -7.61 -46.40
CA LYS A 13 20.33 -7.86 -46.02
C LYS A 13 21.41 -7.08 -46.85
N LYS A 14 22.63 -6.77 -46.35
CA LYS A 14 23.23 -6.64 -44.97
C LYS A 14 24.74 -6.24 -45.02
N GLY A 15 25.19 -5.27 -44.21
CA GLY A 15 26.61 -5.05 -43.77
C GLY A 15 27.58 -4.33 -44.74
N ASN A 16 28.86 -4.00 -44.39
CA ASN A 16 29.58 -4.08 -43.10
C ASN A 16 30.99 -3.35 -43.07
N LYS A 17 31.44 -2.85 -41.89
CA LYS A 17 32.86 -2.64 -41.40
C LYS A 17 33.77 -1.48 -41.94
N ALA A 18 34.92 -1.21 -41.26
CA ALA A 18 35.86 -0.06 -41.39
C ALA A 18 37.31 -0.30 -40.80
N GLN A 19 38.27 0.64 -40.99
CA GLN A 19 39.63 0.87 -40.36
C GLN A 19 40.20 2.29 -40.81
N GLN A 20 41.14 3.10 -40.23
CA GLN A 20 42.40 3.07 -39.41
C GLN A 20 43.73 3.07 -40.23
N ALA A 21 44.86 3.80 -39.99
CA ALA A 21 45.37 4.81 -38.99
C ALA A 21 46.20 5.94 -39.74
N PRO A 22 47.39 6.55 -39.39
CA PRO A 22 48.34 6.60 -38.22
C PRO A 22 48.86 8.06 -37.79
N PRO A 23 49.92 8.26 -36.95
CA PRO A 23 50.41 9.58 -36.41
C PRO A 23 51.93 9.94 -36.64
N PRO A 24 52.47 11.13 -36.22
CA PRO A 24 53.23 11.34 -34.94
C PRO A 24 53.21 12.84 -34.40
N PRO A 25 54.10 13.32 -33.48
CA PRO A 25 54.52 12.90 -32.12
C PRO A 25 54.32 13.97 -30.99
N ASN A 26 54.62 13.64 -29.72
CA ASN A 26 54.58 14.54 -28.53
C ASN A 26 55.96 15.18 -28.20
N PRO A 27 56.03 16.23 -27.35
CA PRO A 27 56.01 16.08 -25.86
C PRO A 27 54.88 16.94 -25.22
N ALA A 28 54.76 17.30 -23.93
CA ALA A 28 55.65 17.24 -22.75
C ALA A 28 54.87 17.07 -21.40
N THR A 29 55.40 17.61 -20.28
CA THR A 29 55.01 17.35 -18.87
C THR A 29 54.60 18.62 -18.11
N ASN A 30 53.64 18.54 -17.16
CA ASN A 30 53.78 19.07 -15.78
C ASN A 30 52.57 18.73 -14.88
N THR A 31 52.74 18.83 -13.57
CA THR A 31 51.86 18.24 -12.54
C THR A 31 51.66 19.19 -11.37
N GLU A 32 50.41 19.47 -10.98
CA GLU A 32 50.10 20.06 -9.68
C GLU A 32 48.71 19.59 -9.17
N PRO A 33 48.48 19.38 -7.85
CA PRO A 33 47.27 18.73 -7.37
C PRO A 33 46.13 19.73 -7.10
N SER A 34 45.05 19.65 -7.87
CA SER A 34 43.81 20.34 -7.55
C SER A 34 43.23 19.83 -6.22
N PRO A 35 42.91 20.70 -5.23
CA PRO A 35 42.29 20.29 -3.99
C PRO A 35 40.87 19.80 -4.30
N ARG A 36 40.66 18.48 -4.20
CA ARG A 36 39.31 17.89 -4.32
C ARG A 36 38.43 18.47 -3.23
N ALA A 37 37.57 19.41 -3.60
CA ALA A 37 36.37 19.72 -2.85
C ALA A 37 35.57 18.42 -2.72
N ARG A 38 35.71 17.74 -1.57
CA ARG A 38 34.75 16.73 -1.16
C ARG A 38 33.46 17.48 -0.90
N SER A 39 32.63 17.57 -1.94
CA SER A 39 31.18 17.66 -1.77
C SER A 39 30.76 16.42 -0.99
N GLN A 40 30.83 16.54 0.34
CA GLN A 40 30.04 15.74 1.25
C GLN A 40 28.60 16.11 0.97
N SER A 41 28.05 15.53 -0.09
CA SER A 41 26.62 15.42 -0.28
C SER A 41 26.11 14.67 0.93
N SER A 42 25.65 15.43 1.92
CA SER A 42 24.74 14.95 2.93
C SER A 42 23.46 14.55 2.21
N TYR A 43 23.48 13.37 1.60
CA TYR A 43 22.28 12.56 1.51
C TYR A 43 21.85 12.40 2.96
N ALA A 44 20.91 13.23 3.39
CA ALA A 44 20.08 12.84 4.52
C ALA A 44 19.52 11.48 4.11
N HIS A 45 19.79 10.46 4.91
CA HIS A 45 18.88 9.33 4.91
C HIS A 45 17.57 9.91 5.42
N ASP A 46 16.67 10.26 4.49
CA ASP A 46 15.25 10.22 4.77
C ASP A 46 15.00 8.81 5.31
N GLU A 47 14.89 8.69 6.63
CA GLU A 47 14.42 7.48 7.26
C GLU A 47 12.99 7.29 6.78
N VAL A 48 12.83 6.45 5.75
CA VAL A 48 11.56 6.18 5.09
C VAL A 48 10.58 5.71 6.16
N ALA A 49 9.77 6.67 6.63
CA ALA A 49 9.05 6.49 7.87
C ALA A 49 8.07 5.34 7.71
N SER A 50 8.11 4.39 8.65
CA SER A 50 7.25 3.21 8.59
C SER A 50 5.80 3.60 8.32
N PRO A 51 5.10 2.93 7.37
CA PRO A 51 3.68 3.16 7.10
C PRO A 51 2.80 2.83 8.31
N ILE A 52 3.37 2.19 9.33
CA ILE A 52 2.72 1.75 10.57
C ILE A 52 3.46 2.34 11.77
N VAL A 53 2.70 2.78 12.77
CA VAL A 53 3.18 3.13 14.11
C VAL A 53 2.37 2.36 15.14
N ASP A 54 3.01 1.83 16.19
CA ASP A 54 2.31 1.25 17.34
C ASP A 54 2.68 2.07 18.59
N PRO A 55 1.72 2.77 19.23
CA PRO A 55 1.96 3.51 20.47
C PRO A 55 1.87 2.61 21.72
N GLY A 56 1.87 1.29 21.57
CA GLY A 56 1.63 0.30 22.63
C GLY A 56 0.16 -0.10 22.77
N THR A 57 -0.74 0.59 22.06
CA THR A 57 -2.19 0.27 22.05
C THR A 57 -2.57 -0.74 20.96
N GLY A 58 -1.61 -1.21 20.16
CA GLY A 58 -1.83 -1.95 18.92
C GLY A 58 -1.66 -1.07 17.67
N PRO A 59 -1.34 -1.67 16.52
CA PRO A 59 -0.70 -0.96 15.41
C PRO A 59 -1.68 -0.13 14.59
N ARG A 60 -1.24 1.06 14.20
CA ARG A 60 -2.02 2.09 13.50
C ARG A 60 -1.36 2.47 12.18
N VAL A 61 -2.17 2.68 11.15
CA VAL A 61 -1.70 3.13 9.84
C VAL A 61 -1.33 4.61 9.90
N ARG A 62 -0.06 4.92 9.64
CA ARG A 62 0.45 6.29 9.54
C ARG A 62 0.23 6.85 8.13
N ASP A 63 0.55 6.06 7.11
CA ASP A 63 0.38 6.39 5.69
C ASP A 63 -0.44 5.26 5.03
N LEU A 64 -1.63 5.60 4.54
CA LEU A 64 -2.55 4.64 3.90
C LEU A 64 -2.04 4.14 2.55
N TYR A 65 -1.38 4.98 1.75
CA TYR A 65 -0.88 4.57 0.44
C TYR A 65 0.33 3.64 0.57
N ALA A 66 1.25 3.99 1.46
CA ALA A 66 2.40 3.13 1.77
C ALA A 66 1.97 1.85 2.52
N PHE A 67 0.92 1.88 3.35
CA PHE A 67 0.34 0.67 3.96
C PHE A 67 -0.33 -0.25 2.92
N LEU A 68 -1.19 0.28 2.05
CA LEU A 68 -1.92 -0.50 1.04
C LEU A 68 -1.03 -1.16 -0.01
N THR A 69 0.21 -0.67 -0.17
CA THR A 69 1.25 -1.25 -1.03
C THR A 69 2.26 -2.10 -0.26
N SER A 70 2.15 -2.19 1.07
CA SER A 70 3.02 -2.99 1.94
C SER A 70 2.51 -4.43 2.13
N PRO A 71 3.37 -5.38 2.55
CA PRO A 71 2.93 -6.74 2.89
C PRO A 71 2.07 -6.84 4.15
N PHE A 72 1.81 -5.73 4.87
CA PHE A 72 0.88 -5.70 6.01
C PHE A 72 -0.59 -5.55 5.58
N ALA A 73 -0.84 -5.03 4.38
CA ALA A 73 -2.18 -4.98 3.82
C ALA A 73 -2.57 -6.35 3.24
N ALA A 74 -3.63 -6.95 3.77
CA ALA A 74 -4.18 -8.19 3.23
C ALA A 74 -4.67 -7.97 1.77
N PRO A 75 -4.57 -8.98 0.88
CA PRO A 75 -5.18 -8.90 -0.46
C PRO A 75 -6.72 -8.84 -0.36
N PRO A 76 -7.42 -8.31 -1.38
CA PRO A 76 -8.88 -8.40 -1.44
C PRO A 76 -9.33 -9.86 -1.59
N SER A 77 -10.51 -10.19 -1.08
CA SER A 77 -11.20 -11.44 -1.40
C SER A 77 -12.02 -11.23 -2.66
N LEU A 78 -11.82 -12.07 -3.68
CA LEU A 78 -12.58 -12.04 -4.94
C LEU A 78 -13.55 -13.23 -5.06
N ASP A 79 -13.46 -14.20 -4.14
CA ASP A 79 -14.36 -15.35 -4.05
C ASP A 79 -15.68 -15.00 -3.32
N ASP A 80 -15.73 -13.86 -2.62
CA ASP A 80 -16.93 -13.33 -1.99
C ASP A 80 -17.59 -12.25 -2.88
N PRO A 81 -18.89 -12.38 -3.22
CA PRO A 81 -19.56 -11.51 -4.17
C PRO A 81 -19.83 -10.08 -3.65
N VAL A 82 -19.77 -9.85 -2.34
CA VAL A 82 -19.87 -8.49 -1.77
C VAL A 82 -18.51 -7.79 -1.90
N CYS A 83 -17.43 -8.51 -1.59
CA CYS A 83 -16.06 -8.01 -1.73
C CYS A 83 -15.72 -7.69 -3.20
N ASP A 84 -16.10 -8.54 -4.15
CA ASP A 84 -15.91 -8.30 -5.60
C ASP A 84 -16.67 -7.04 -6.07
N TRP A 85 -17.92 -6.84 -5.65
CA TRP A 85 -18.69 -5.64 -6.00
C TRP A 85 -18.06 -4.34 -5.47
N PHE A 86 -17.43 -4.37 -4.30
CA PHE A 86 -16.64 -3.25 -3.76
C PHE A 86 -15.23 -3.12 -4.36
N PHE A 87 -14.74 -4.16 -5.05
CA PHE A 87 -13.47 -4.14 -5.77
C PHE A 87 -13.59 -3.51 -7.17
N ASP A 88 -14.80 -3.43 -7.74
CA ASP A 88 -15.01 -2.75 -9.02
C ASP A 88 -14.60 -1.26 -8.97
N SER A 89 -13.93 -0.86 -10.05
CA SER A 89 -13.46 0.50 -10.31
C SER A 89 -14.57 1.55 -10.35
N THR A 90 -15.80 1.20 -10.79
CA THR A 90 -16.95 2.12 -10.80
C THR A 90 -17.44 2.36 -9.38
N THR A 91 -17.59 1.29 -8.59
CA THR A 91 -17.98 1.37 -7.17
C THR A 91 -16.97 2.23 -6.40
N TYR A 92 -15.66 2.00 -6.59
CA TYR A 92 -14.62 2.80 -5.94
C TYR A 92 -14.63 4.27 -6.39
N ALA A 93 -14.77 4.56 -7.69
CA ALA A 93 -14.81 5.93 -8.20
C ALA A 93 -16.04 6.73 -7.70
N ILE A 94 -17.16 6.07 -7.42
CA ILE A 94 -18.32 6.68 -6.77
C ILE A 94 -18.02 7.00 -5.30
N ILE A 95 -17.34 6.10 -4.59
CA ILE A 95 -16.93 6.32 -3.19
C ILE A 95 -15.98 7.53 -3.07
N GLU A 96 -14.99 7.65 -3.98
CA GLU A 96 -14.07 8.80 -4.01
C GLU A 96 -14.74 10.15 -4.31
N GLN A 97 -15.93 10.17 -4.94
CA GLN A 97 -16.70 11.38 -5.18
C GLN A 97 -17.57 11.79 -3.98
N LEU A 98 -17.85 10.86 -3.06
CA LEU A 98 -18.78 11.06 -1.94
C LEU A 98 -18.08 11.22 -0.59
N LEU A 99 -16.86 10.71 -0.44
CA LEU A 99 -16.11 10.72 0.83
C LEU A 99 -14.71 11.34 0.67
N PRO A 100 -14.14 11.92 1.75
CA PRO A 100 -12.73 12.28 1.79
C PRO A 100 -11.84 11.08 1.44
N GLN A 101 -10.80 11.31 0.63
CA GLN A 101 -9.89 10.30 0.08
C GLN A 101 -9.41 9.23 1.08
N GLU A 102 -9.05 9.63 2.30
CA GLU A 102 -8.69 8.70 3.39
C GLU A 102 -9.83 7.73 3.75
N LEU A 103 -11.05 8.24 3.92
CA LEU A 103 -12.21 7.41 4.25
C LEU A 103 -12.63 6.53 3.07
N SER A 104 -12.43 6.99 1.84
CA SER A 104 -12.63 6.18 0.62
C SER A 104 -11.70 4.97 0.59
N LEU A 105 -10.41 5.16 0.88
CA LEU A 105 -9.41 4.09 0.98
C LEU A 105 -9.73 3.11 2.11
N ILE A 106 -10.06 3.62 3.31
CA ILE A 106 -10.39 2.78 4.47
C ILE A 106 -11.68 1.99 4.23
N LEU A 107 -12.72 2.60 3.66
CA LEU A 107 -13.98 1.93 3.34
C LEU A 107 -13.76 0.83 2.29
N HIS A 108 -13.03 1.12 1.21
CA HIS A 108 -12.73 0.15 0.16
C HIS A 108 -11.90 -1.02 0.71
N TYR A 109 -10.87 -0.77 1.52
CA TYR A 109 -10.13 -1.83 2.21
C TYR A 109 -11.07 -2.67 3.09
N ASN A 110 -11.84 -2.04 3.96
CA ASN A 110 -12.73 -2.73 4.89
C ASN A 110 -13.82 -3.56 4.20
N ARG A 111 -14.27 -3.15 3.02
CA ARG A 111 -15.34 -3.82 2.26
C ARG A 111 -14.87 -4.88 1.26
N THR A 112 -13.60 -4.85 0.86
CA THR A 112 -13.00 -5.86 -0.05
C THR A 112 -12.24 -6.96 0.67
N ARG A 113 -12.07 -6.86 2.00
CA ARG A 113 -11.43 -7.87 2.85
C ARG A 113 -12.47 -8.43 3.83
N LEU A 114 -12.47 -9.76 4.01
CA LEU A 114 -13.37 -10.43 4.95
C LEU A 114 -13.02 -10.08 6.40
N VAL A 115 -11.85 -10.51 6.91
CA VAL A 115 -11.50 -10.43 8.34
C VAL A 115 -10.64 -9.22 8.71
N ASP A 116 -9.65 -8.83 7.89
CA ASP A 116 -8.79 -7.68 8.18
C ASP A 116 -9.56 -6.36 8.00
N LYS A 117 -9.32 -5.40 8.89
CA LYS A 117 -9.98 -4.07 8.96
C LYS A 117 -9.01 -2.98 9.39
N ILE A 118 -9.31 -1.74 9.01
CA ILE A 118 -8.71 -0.49 9.50
C ILE A 118 -9.82 0.33 10.16
N CYS A 119 -9.62 0.75 11.41
CA CYS A 119 -10.56 1.60 12.12
C CYS A 119 -10.60 3.01 11.52
N PRO A 120 -11.74 3.49 10.97
CA PRO A 120 -11.82 4.83 10.37
C PRO A 120 -11.67 5.96 11.38
N ALA A 121 -11.91 5.72 12.68
CA ALA A 121 -11.78 6.73 13.71
C ALA A 121 -10.33 6.97 14.16
N CYS A 122 -9.50 5.92 14.21
CA CYS A 122 -8.19 5.99 14.87
C CYS A 122 -7.06 5.20 14.18
N ARG A 123 -7.29 4.79 12.93
CA ARG A 123 -6.40 4.09 11.99
C ARG A 123 -5.78 2.77 12.47
N ARG A 124 -6.20 2.23 13.62
CA ARG A 124 -5.79 0.89 14.08
C ARG A 124 -6.15 -0.17 13.03
N PHE A 125 -5.21 -0.99 12.60
CA PHE A 125 -5.54 -2.19 11.82
C PHE A 125 -5.54 -3.44 12.70
N TYR A 126 -6.46 -4.35 12.40
CA TYR A 126 -6.79 -5.52 13.23
C TYR A 126 -7.61 -6.53 12.42
N ARG A 127 -7.91 -7.70 13.00
CA ARG A 127 -8.84 -8.69 12.44
C ARG A 127 -10.11 -8.76 13.27
N ILE A 128 -11.24 -8.96 12.60
CA ILE A 128 -12.52 -9.22 13.27
C ILE A 128 -12.38 -10.44 14.19
N GLY A 129 -12.73 -10.26 15.46
CA GLY A 129 -12.59 -11.28 16.50
C GLY A 129 -11.23 -11.31 17.21
N ASP A 130 -10.28 -10.43 16.88
CA ASP A 130 -9.11 -10.19 17.74
C ASP A 130 -9.57 -9.66 19.11
N LEU A 131 -9.04 -10.23 20.20
CA LEU A 131 -9.19 -9.67 21.54
C LEU A 131 -8.35 -8.38 21.66
N LEU A 132 -8.98 -7.25 21.37
CA LEU A 132 -8.33 -5.94 21.45
C LEU A 132 -8.10 -5.56 22.93
N PRO A 133 -6.90 -5.11 23.35
CA PRO A 133 -6.56 -4.98 24.78
C PRO A 133 -7.49 -4.09 25.63
N PHE A 134 -8.23 -3.17 25.01
CA PHE A 134 -9.14 -2.24 25.67
C PHE A 134 -10.58 -2.75 25.75
N LEU A 135 -10.87 -3.89 25.10
CA LEU A 135 -12.12 -4.64 25.25
C LEU A 135 -11.98 -5.79 26.27
N ALA A 136 -10.78 -6.05 26.79
CA ALA A 136 -10.57 -7.00 27.87
C ALA A 136 -11.01 -6.36 29.20
N PRO A 137 -12.12 -6.78 29.83
CA PRO A 137 -12.56 -6.20 31.09
C PRO A 137 -11.63 -6.61 32.25
N GLU A 138 -11.40 -5.68 33.18
CA GLU A 138 -10.67 -5.95 34.42
C GLU A 138 -11.24 -7.18 35.15
N PRO A 139 -10.39 -8.11 35.63
CA PRO A 139 -10.85 -9.39 36.16
C PRO A 139 -11.70 -9.22 37.42
N GLY A 140 -13.02 -9.40 37.26
CA GLY A 140 -14.03 -9.29 38.33
C GLY A 140 -14.99 -8.11 38.19
N SER A 141 -14.95 -7.33 37.10
CA SER A 141 -15.78 -6.13 36.95
C SER A 141 -17.20 -6.33 36.40
N ILE A 142 -17.49 -7.44 35.71
CA ILE A 142 -18.80 -7.75 35.08
C ILE A 142 -19.11 -9.25 35.09
N ASP A 143 -20.39 -9.59 35.05
CA ASP A 143 -20.90 -10.98 35.00
C ASP A 143 -20.59 -11.66 33.67
N GLU A 144 -20.49 -13.00 33.68
CA GLU A 144 -20.12 -13.80 32.51
C GLU A 144 -21.16 -13.74 31.37
N LEU A 145 -22.45 -13.52 31.65
CA LEU A 145 -23.43 -13.32 30.59
C LEU A 145 -23.31 -11.92 29.94
N ASP A 146 -23.09 -10.88 30.74
CA ASP A 146 -22.93 -9.51 30.24
C ASP A 146 -21.67 -9.39 29.36
N ARG A 147 -20.57 -10.05 29.75
CA ARG A 147 -19.35 -10.19 28.94
C ARG A 147 -19.66 -10.75 27.56
N GLN A 148 -20.34 -11.90 27.49
CA GLN A 148 -20.66 -12.58 26.24
C GLN A 148 -21.62 -11.75 25.35
N HIS A 149 -22.45 -10.90 25.95
CA HIS A 149 -23.31 -9.97 25.21
C HIS A 149 -22.50 -8.81 24.58
N GLU A 150 -21.65 -8.15 25.36
CA GLU A 150 -20.81 -7.04 24.86
C GLU A 150 -19.74 -7.53 23.87
N ASP A 151 -19.13 -8.71 24.07
CA ASP A 151 -18.20 -9.32 23.10
C ASP A 151 -18.89 -9.59 21.75
N SER A 152 -20.10 -10.16 21.78
CA SER A 152 -20.92 -10.43 20.59
C SER A 152 -21.31 -9.14 19.88
N ARG A 153 -21.70 -8.11 20.64
CA ARG A 153 -22.02 -6.78 20.12
C ARG A 153 -20.80 -6.08 19.51
N ALA A 154 -19.67 -6.08 20.18
CA ALA A 154 -18.43 -5.48 19.69
C ALA A 154 -17.96 -6.16 18.40
N LEU A 155 -18.06 -7.50 18.30
CA LEU A 155 -17.79 -8.25 17.09
C LEU A 155 -18.76 -7.87 15.95
N HIS A 156 -20.04 -7.65 16.24
CA HIS A 156 -21.03 -7.18 15.26
C HIS A 156 -20.74 -5.74 14.78
N GLU A 157 -20.37 -4.83 15.70
CA GLU A 157 -19.96 -3.46 15.37
C GLU A 157 -18.67 -3.46 14.52
N GLN A 158 -17.68 -4.31 14.84
CA GLN A 158 -16.48 -4.53 14.01
C GLN A 158 -16.83 -5.01 12.59
N GLN A 159 -17.76 -5.97 12.44
CA GLN A 159 -18.20 -6.49 11.15
C GLN A 159 -18.90 -5.43 10.28
N ILE A 160 -19.80 -4.64 10.87
CA ILE A 160 -20.59 -3.65 10.11
C ILE A 160 -19.77 -2.41 9.76
N SER A 161 -18.99 -1.89 10.70
CA SER A 161 -18.36 -0.56 10.60
C SER A 161 -16.84 -0.56 10.40
N GLY A 162 -16.16 -1.64 10.78
CA GLY A 162 -14.70 -1.67 10.89
C GLY A 162 -14.15 -0.87 12.08
N LEU A 163 -14.98 -0.43 13.03
CA LEU A 163 -14.53 0.21 14.28
C LEU A 163 -13.95 -0.82 15.25
N CYS A 164 -12.84 -0.47 15.89
CA CYS A 164 -12.06 -1.36 16.76
C CYS A 164 -12.44 -1.26 18.26
N GLY A 165 -13.72 -1.04 18.57
CA GLY A 165 -14.22 -0.88 19.95
C GLY A 165 -14.49 0.56 20.37
N PHE A 166 -14.69 0.75 21.68
CA PHE A 166 -15.34 1.91 22.30
C PHE A 166 -14.74 3.28 21.91
N TRP A 167 -15.60 4.25 21.60
CA TRP A 167 -15.26 5.51 20.93
C TRP A 167 -14.36 6.48 21.71
N LEU A 168 -14.15 6.27 23.01
CA LEU A 168 -13.50 7.26 23.90
C LEU A 168 -11.98 7.37 23.69
N ASP A 169 -11.28 6.28 23.40
CA ASP A 169 -9.81 6.24 23.25
C ASP A 169 -9.34 6.31 21.78
N CYS A 170 -10.07 7.07 20.97
CA CYS A 170 -9.73 7.38 19.57
C CYS A 170 -9.04 8.74 19.38
N SER A 171 -8.64 9.41 20.47
CA SER A 171 -7.89 10.69 20.48
C SER A 171 -6.40 10.49 20.79
#